data_AF-A0A401PZJ7-F1
#
_entry.id   AF-A0A401PZJ7-F1
#
_cell.length_a   1.000
_cell.length_b   1.000
_cell.length_c   1.000
_cell.angle_alpha   90.00
_cell.angle_beta   90.00
_cell.angle_gamma   90.00
#
_symmetry.space_group_name_H-M   'P 1'
#
loop_
_entity.id
_entity.type
_entity.pdbx_description
1 polymer ?
#
loop_
_entity_poly.entity_id
_entity_poly.type
_entity_poly.pdbx_seq_one_letter_code
_entity_poly.pdbx_strand_id
1 'polypeptide(L)'
;APEYLLEGAASLKMEALFVRVILQQQQDALQALQRRCSITPVTDADALIGRIQQLTEECEKTSIPNIHKLLNKCSQAVEFTDRLRNDVHDWWEQPAQFVLPWVKHHGHNVQGWIHKWNGLIHWGFSPRGGGFGDRGGRGGFGGRGGFGDRVGRGGFGDRGGRGGFGGRGSFGDRGSRGGGFRSPGGRGGGFRGRGGGRGGGRGGRGGFRGGARVTVEPHRHEGVFICRGKEDALVTKNMVPGESVYGEKRIGVEEAETKIEYRAWNPFRSKLAAAILGGIDQIHIKPGAKVLYLGAASGTTVSHVSDIVGPEGLVYAVEFSHRSGRDLINVAKKRTNIIPIIEDARHPHKYRMLLGMVDVIFADVAQPDQGRIVALNAHHFLKVGGHFVISIKANCIDSTAAPEAVFAAEVKKMQQENMKPQEQLTLEPYERDHAVVVGTYRPASKQKRF
;
A
#
# COMPACT_ATOMS: atom_id res chain seq x y z
N ALA A 1 -6.26 14.09 -40.97
CA ALA A 1 -5.86 14.27 -42.38
C ALA A 1 -4.36 14.06 -42.50
N PRO A 2 -3.87 13.40 -43.56
CA PRO A 2 -2.44 13.16 -43.83
C PRO A 2 -1.59 14.43 -43.81
N GLU A 3 -2.22 15.57 -44.04
CA GLU A 3 -1.64 16.92 -44.11
C GLU A 3 -1.01 17.36 -42.77
N TYR A 4 -1.64 17.09 -41.63
CA TYR A 4 -1.10 17.43 -40.30
C TYR A 4 0.04 16.49 -39.84
N LEU A 5 0.04 15.23 -40.32
CA LEU A 5 1.16 14.32 -40.10
C LEU A 5 2.37 14.71 -40.95
N LEU A 6 2.13 15.33 -42.12
CA LEU A 6 3.17 15.82 -43.00
C LEU A 6 3.84 17.08 -42.43
N GLU A 7 3.08 18.00 -41.82
CA GLU A 7 3.63 19.14 -41.08
C GLU A 7 4.42 18.71 -39.83
N GLY A 8 3.87 17.80 -39.02
CA GLY A 8 4.56 17.29 -37.83
C GLY A 8 5.84 16.50 -38.16
N ALA A 9 5.79 15.66 -39.21
CA ALA A 9 6.97 14.94 -39.69
C ALA A 9 7.99 15.89 -40.34
N ALA A 10 7.55 16.93 -41.05
CA ALA A 10 8.43 17.96 -41.59
C ALA A 10 9.13 18.76 -40.49
N SER A 11 8.41 19.13 -39.43
CA SER A 11 8.96 19.82 -38.26
C SER A 11 10.01 18.97 -37.53
N LEU A 12 9.70 17.69 -37.23
CA LEU A 12 10.66 16.77 -36.61
C LEU A 12 11.87 16.47 -37.51
N LYS A 13 11.67 16.44 -38.83
CA LYS A 13 12.76 16.26 -39.80
C LYS A 13 13.66 17.50 -39.86
N MET A 14 13.09 18.70 -39.75
CA MET A 14 13.85 19.95 -39.65
C MET A 14 14.66 20.02 -38.35
N GLU A 15 14.08 19.62 -37.22
CA GLU A 15 14.81 19.53 -35.94
C GLU A 15 15.94 18.49 -35.99
N ALA A 16 15.68 17.31 -36.56
CA ALA A 16 16.71 16.28 -36.73
C ALA A 16 17.85 16.74 -37.67
N LEU A 17 17.53 17.48 -38.74
CA LEU A 17 18.53 18.07 -39.63
C LEU A 17 19.34 19.16 -38.91
N PHE A 18 18.69 20.00 -38.12
CA PHE A 18 19.36 21.03 -37.33
C PHE A 18 20.35 20.42 -36.31
N VAL A 19 19.93 19.37 -35.59
CA VAL A 19 20.81 18.66 -34.66
C VAL A 19 21.98 17.98 -35.39
N ARG A 20 21.76 17.40 -36.57
CA ARG A 20 22.85 16.82 -37.38
C ARG A 20 23.85 17.87 -37.85
N VAL A 21 23.40 19.05 -38.25
CA VAL A 21 24.28 20.15 -38.66
C VAL A 21 25.14 20.64 -37.50
N ILE A 22 24.56 20.77 -36.30
CA ILE A 22 25.31 21.13 -35.09
C ILE A 22 26.34 20.05 -34.75
N LEU A 23 25.96 18.77 -34.83
CA LEU A 23 26.86 17.66 -34.51
C LEU A 23 28.02 17.56 -35.50
N GLN A 24 27.75 17.84 -36.79
CA GLN A 24 28.79 17.93 -37.82
C GLN A 24 29.74 19.11 -37.55
N GLN A 25 29.23 20.30 -37.23
CA GLN A 25 30.08 21.44 -36.87
C GLN A 25 30.97 21.16 -35.65
N GLN A 26 30.44 20.44 -34.65
CA GLN A 26 31.23 20.04 -33.48
C GLN A 26 32.31 19.01 -33.85
N GLN A 27 32.00 18.03 -34.70
CA GLN A 27 32.98 17.06 -35.19
C GLN A 27 34.08 17.72 -36.02
N ASP A 28 33.73 18.67 -36.88
CA ASP A 28 34.68 19.42 -37.71
C ASP A 28 35.59 20.31 -36.84
N ALA A 29 35.04 20.96 -35.81
CA ALA A 29 35.81 21.75 -34.85
C ALA A 29 36.79 20.86 -34.04
N LEU A 30 36.36 19.65 -33.65
CA LEU A 30 37.18 18.70 -32.91
C LEU A 30 38.30 18.13 -33.80
N GLN A 31 38.00 17.82 -35.06
CA GLN A 31 39.03 17.45 -36.04
C GLN A 31 40.00 18.59 -36.35
N ALA A 32 39.53 19.84 -36.43
CA ALA A 32 40.39 21.00 -36.62
C ALA A 32 41.34 21.21 -35.42
N LEU A 33 40.86 21.00 -34.19
CA LEU A 33 41.69 21.01 -32.98
C LEU A 33 42.71 19.86 -32.97
N GLN A 34 42.30 18.65 -33.33
CA GLN A 34 43.21 17.50 -33.44
C GLN A 34 44.28 17.68 -34.52
N ARG A 35 43.93 18.30 -35.66
CA ARG A 35 44.89 18.68 -36.71
C ARG A 35 45.86 19.75 -36.23
N ARG A 36 45.40 20.71 -35.41
CA ARG A 36 46.27 21.74 -34.79
C ARG A 36 47.21 21.17 -33.72
N CYS A 37 46.78 20.14 -32.98
CA CYS A 37 47.63 19.45 -32.00
C CYS A 37 48.65 18.50 -32.64
N SER A 38 48.44 18.06 -33.89
CA SER A 38 49.35 17.14 -34.60
C SER A 38 50.39 17.84 -35.48
N ILE A 39 50.28 19.15 -35.70
CA ILE A 39 51.25 19.94 -36.46
C ILE A 39 52.14 20.72 -35.48
N THR A 40 53.16 20.04 -34.96
CA THR A 40 54.52 20.50 -34.57
C THR A 40 55.01 19.74 -33.33
N PRO A 41 56.16 19.04 -33.40
CA PRO A 41 56.85 18.61 -32.19
C PRO A 41 57.42 19.87 -31.52
N VAL A 42 56.78 20.32 -30.45
CA VAL A 42 57.27 21.45 -29.66
C VAL A 42 58.53 20.99 -28.92
N THR A 43 59.68 21.55 -29.30
CA THR A 43 60.99 21.21 -28.73
C THR A 43 61.36 22.05 -27.51
N ASP A 44 60.52 23.00 -27.07
CA ASP A 44 60.83 23.89 -25.95
C ASP A 44 59.64 24.15 -25.02
N ALA A 45 59.87 24.05 -23.70
CA ALA A 45 58.83 24.03 -22.66
C ALA A 45 58.14 25.41 -22.51
N ASP A 46 58.88 26.49 -22.70
CA ASP A 46 58.36 27.86 -22.55
C ASP A 46 57.36 28.23 -23.65
N ALA A 47 57.56 27.71 -24.87
CA ALA A 47 56.61 27.88 -25.97
C ALA A 47 55.28 27.15 -25.72
N LEU A 48 55.32 26.02 -25.01
CA LEU A 48 54.15 25.23 -24.65
C LEU A 48 53.33 25.92 -23.55
N ILE A 49 54.01 26.48 -22.55
CA ILE A 49 53.38 27.30 -21.49
C ILE A 49 52.70 28.54 -22.10
N GLY A 50 53.37 29.24 -23.02
CA GLY A 50 52.77 30.38 -23.72
C GLY A 50 51.53 30.00 -24.53
N ARG A 51 51.54 28.83 -25.18
CA ARG A 51 50.38 28.32 -25.94
C ARG A 51 49.21 27.95 -25.03
N ILE A 52 49.48 27.33 -23.89
CA ILE A 52 48.46 27.01 -22.88
C ILE A 52 47.85 28.29 -22.33
N GLN A 53 48.66 29.32 -22.04
CA GLN A 53 48.16 30.60 -21.56
C GLN A 53 47.24 31.31 -22.57
N GLN A 54 47.63 31.33 -23.85
CA GLN A 54 46.78 31.90 -24.92
C GLN A 54 45.46 31.15 -25.08
N LEU A 55 45.48 29.80 -25.08
CA LEU A 55 44.26 29.00 -25.16
C LEU A 55 43.38 29.16 -23.91
N THR A 56 43.99 29.30 -22.73
CA THR A 56 43.25 29.56 -21.48
C THR A 56 42.54 30.91 -21.54
N GLU A 57 43.23 31.98 -21.99
CA GLU A 57 42.60 33.29 -22.18
C GLU A 57 41.49 33.27 -23.24
N GLU A 58 41.67 32.54 -24.34
CA GLU A 58 40.63 32.40 -25.37
C GLU A 58 39.39 31.70 -24.82
N CYS A 59 39.58 30.63 -24.05
CA CYS A 59 38.49 29.92 -23.37
C CYS A 59 37.76 30.83 -22.37
N GLU A 60 38.49 31.61 -21.57
CA GLU A 60 37.90 32.56 -20.62
C GLU A 60 37.11 33.69 -21.31
N LYS A 61 37.63 34.23 -22.40
CA LYS A 61 36.99 35.38 -23.09
C LYS A 61 35.80 34.98 -23.96
N THR A 62 35.80 33.78 -24.53
CA THR A 62 34.79 33.39 -25.53
C THR A 62 33.91 32.22 -25.11
N SER A 63 34.48 31.16 -24.53
CA SER A 63 33.76 29.91 -24.31
C SER A 63 32.95 29.97 -23.01
N ILE A 64 33.55 30.45 -21.92
CA ILE A 64 32.89 30.56 -20.61
C ILE A 64 31.63 31.45 -20.66
N PRO A 65 31.66 32.66 -21.25
CA PRO A 65 30.47 33.52 -21.31
C PRO A 65 29.34 32.91 -22.15
N ASN A 66 29.68 32.20 -23.23
CA ASN A 66 28.71 31.54 -24.09
C ASN A 66 28.05 30.34 -23.38
N ILE A 67 28.82 29.58 -22.60
CA ILE A 67 28.28 28.50 -21.75
C ILE A 67 27.33 29.08 -20.70
N HIS A 68 27.73 30.15 -19.99
CA HIS A 68 26.83 30.81 -19.03
C HIS A 68 25.57 31.37 -19.67
N LYS A 69 25.66 31.93 -20.89
CA LYS A 69 24.49 32.41 -21.64
C LYS A 69 23.53 31.28 -22.02
N LEU A 70 24.06 30.12 -22.43
CA LEU A 70 23.24 28.94 -22.73
C LEU A 70 22.60 28.36 -21.47
N LEU A 71 23.36 28.30 -20.37
CA LEU A 71 22.86 27.79 -19.09
C LEU A 71 21.71 28.65 -18.55
N ASN A 72 21.83 29.98 -18.66
CA ASN A 72 20.76 30.90 -18.30
C ASN A 72 19.50 30.74 -19.18
N LYS A 73 19.68 30.50 -20.49
CA LYS A 73 18.55 30.20 -21.39
C LYS A 73 17.84 28.90 -21.03
N CYS A 74 18.60 27.85 -20.70
CA CYS A 74 18.02 26.59 -20.24
C CYS A 74 17.27 26.76 -18.91
N SER A 75 17.81 27.53 -17.96
CA SER A 75 17.14 27.82 -16.69
C SER A 75 15.81 28.56 -16.91
N GLN A 76 15.79 29.58 -17.77
CA GLN A 76 14.57 30.31 -18.13
C GLN A 76 13.53 29.42 -18.81
N ALA A 77 13.95 28.48 -19.65
CA ALA A 77 13.06 27.52 -20.30
C ALA A 77 12.43 26.55 -19.29
N VAL A 78 13.20 26.08 -18.30
CA VAL A 78 12.70 25.21 -17.22
C VAL A 78 11.66 25.93 -16.36
N GLU A 79 11.94 27.17 -15.97
CA GLU A 79 10.97 27.99 -15.22
C GLU A 79 9.70 28.28 -16.03
N PHE A 80 9.82 28.47 -17.33
CA PHE A 80 8.66 28.64 -18.21
C PHE A 80 7.82 27.36 -18.29
N THR A 81 8.43 26.17 -18.38
CA THR A 81 7.68 24.91 -18.35
C THR A 81 6.97 24.64 -17.03
N ASP A 82 7.55 25.03 -15.89
CA ASP A 82 6.87 24.91 -14.60
C ASP A 82 5.70 25.90 -14.48
N ARG A 83 5.84 27.13 -15.01
CA ARG A 83 4.71 28.07 -15.13
C ARG A 83 3.60 27.52 -16.02
N LEU A 84 3.94 27.01 -17.19
CA LEU A 84 2.98 26.40 -18.11
C LEU A 84 2.27 25.20 -17.47
N ARG A 85 2.98 24.37 -16.69
CA ARG A 85 2.38 23.25 -15.96
C ARG A 85 1.38 23.74 -14.91
N ASN A 86 1.71 24.80 -14.17
CA ASN A 86 0.81 25.38 -13.19
C ASN A 86 -0.39 26.05 -13.85
N ASP A 87 -0.19 26.78 -14.95
CA ASP A 87 -1.27 27.39 -15.73
C ASP A 87 -2.24 26.33 -16.27
N VAL A 88 -1.72 25.20 -16.76
CA VAL A 88 -2.54 24.05 -17.22
C VAL A 88 -3.27 23.39 -16.05
N HIS A 89 -2.60 23.22 -14.90
CA HIS A 89 -3.22 22.68 -13.69
C HIS A 89 -4.36 23.58 -13.18
N ASP A 90 -4.14 24.90 -13.16
CA ASP A 90 -5.12 25.89 -12.76
C ASP A 90 -6.28 25.99 -13.76
N TRP A 91 -6.01 25.82 -15.06
CA TRP A 91 -7.04 25.69 -16.09
C TRP A 91 -7.89 24.43 -15.90
N TRP A 92 -7.27 23.34 -15.46
CA TRP A 92 -7.91 22.04 -15.29
C TRP A 92 -8.75 21.95 -14.00
N GLU A 93 -8.37 22.69 -12.94
CA GLU A 93 -9.10 22.73 -11.67
C GLU A 93 -10.16 23.86 -11.57
N GLN A 94 -10.30 24.74 -12.57
CA GLN A 94 -11.39 25.73 -12.56
C GLN A 94 -12.76 25.08 -12.82
N PRO A 95 -13.72 25.15 -11.87
CA PRO A 95 -15.05 24.55 -12.01
C PRO A 95 -15.91 25.19 -13.12
N ALA A 96 -15.47 26.30 -13.70
CA ALA A 96 -16.20 27.03 -14.75
C ALA A 96 -16.46 26.16 -16.00
N GLN A 97 -15.62 25.16 -16.27
CA GLN A 97 -15.81 24.24 -17.40
C GLN A 97 -17.03 23.32 -17.25
N PHE A 98 -17.56 23.15 -16.02
CA PHE A 98 -18.73 22.34 -15.74
C PHE A 98 -20.02 23.16 -15.55
N VAL A 99 -19.96 24.49 -15.57
CA VAL A 99 -21.11 25.37 -15.23
C VAL A 99 -21.64 26.15 -16.44
N LEU A 100 -20.90 26.26 -17.56
CA LEU A 100 -21.28 27.10 -18.70
C LEU A 100 -21.34 26.34 -20.06
N PRO A 101 -22.42 25.58 -20.34
CA PRO A 101 -22.60 24.84 -21.61
C PRO A 101 -22.62 25.71 -22.89
N TRP A 102 -22.79 27.02 -22.77
CA TRP A 102 -22.93 27.96 -23.88
C TRP A 102 -21.63 28.59 -24.37
N VAL A 103 -20.53 28.45 -23.63
CA VAL A 103 -19.22 28.96 -24.06
C VAL A 103 -18.63 27.95 -25.05
N LYS A 104 -18.58 28.35 -26.32
CA LYS A 104 -18.06 27.54 -27.43
C LYS A 104 -16.81 28.20 -28.00
N HIS A 105 -15.69 27.49 -27.98
CA HIS A 105 -14.49 27.89 -28.72
C HIS A 105 -14.40 27.06 -30.00
N HIS A 106 -14.27 27.73 -31.15
CA HIS A 106 -14.28 27.09 -32.47
C HIS A 106 -15.50 26.18 -32.71
N GLY A 107 -16.68 26.62 -32.27
CA GLY A 107 -17.95 25.93 -32.52
C GLY A 107 -18.24 24.73 -31.61
N HIS A 108 -17.32 24.31 -30.75
CA HIS A 108 -17.51 23.19 -29.83
C HIS A 108 -17.31 23.59 -28.35
N ASN A 109 -18.04 22.93 -27.46
CA ASN A 109 -17.83 23.02 -26.01
C ASN A 109 -16.83 21.94 -25.54
N VAL A 110 -16.44 21.96 -24.26
CA VAL A 110 -15.44 21.05 -23.68
C VAL A 110 -15.83 19.58 -23.87
N GLN A 111 -17.10 19.22 -23.70
CA GLN A 111 -17.62 17.87 -23.94
C GLN A 111 -17.48 17.45 -25.42
N GLY A 112 -17.76 18.37 -26.36
CA GLY A 112 -17.58 18.14 -27.80
C GLY A 112 -16.11 17.96 -28.18
N TRP A 113 -15.20 18.70 -27.53
CA TRP A 113 -13.77 18.52 -27.70
C TRP A 113 -13.28 17.21 -27.10
N ILE A 114 -13.73 16.83 -25.90
CA ILE A 114 -13.41 15.53 -25.27
C ILE A 114 -13.87 14.37 -26.16
N HIS A 115 -15.07 14.45 -26.74
CA HIS A 115 -15.57 13.41 -27.64
C HIS A 115 -14.74 13.29 -28.92
N LYS A 116 -14.34 14.43 -29.52
CA LYS A 116 -13.42 14.47 -30.66
C LYS A 116 -12.03 13.92 -30.31
N TRP A 117 -11.52 14.25 -29.12
CA TRP A 117 -10.20 13.86 -28.65
C TRP A 117 -10.13 12.36 -28.32
N ASN A 118 -11.17 11.82 -27.69
CA ASN A 118 -11.31 10.38 -27.45
C ASN A 118 -11.51 9.59 -28.76
N GLY A 119 -12.21 10.17 -29.74
CA GLY A 119 -12.30 9.60 -31.08
C GLY A 119 -10.96 9.54 -31.82
N LEU A 120 -10.07 10.52 -31.59
CA LEU A 120 -8.71 10.56 -32.13
C LEU A 120 -7.77 9.55 -31.46
N ILE A 121 -7.88 9.35 -30.13
CA ILE A 121 -7.08 8.35 -29.41
C ILE A 121 -7.43 6.93 -29.84
N HIS A 122 -8.71 6.63 -30.10
CA HIS A 122 -9.10 5.29 -30.52
C HIS A 122 -8.63 4.92 -31.94
N TRP A 123 -8.27 5.90 -32.78
CA TRP A 123 -7.83 5.69 -34.16
C TRP A 123 -6.32 5.76 -34.39
N GLY A 124 -5.54 6.21 -33.41
CA GLY A 124 -4.08 6.22 -33.47
C GLY A 124 -3.50 5.55 -32.23
N PHE A 125 -2.56 4.62 -32.42
CA PHE A 125 -1.81 3.88 -31.40
C PHE A 125 -2.29 2.46 -31.04
N SER A 126 -1.92 1.52 -31.91
CA SER A 126 -0.93 0.50 -31.54
C SER A 126 0.25 0.67 -32.51
N PRO A 127 1.55 0.62 -32.12
CA PRO A 127 2.13 -0.44 -31.30
C PRO A 127 3.32 -0.05 -30.36
N ARG A 128 3.74 -1.02 -29.53
CA ARG A 128 5.13 -1.28 -29.07
C ARG A 128 5.93 -0.18 -28.36
N GLY A 129 6.09 -0.37 -27.03
CA GLY A 129 7.41 -0.60 -26.42
C GLY A 129 8.18 0.61 -25.86
N GLY A 130 8.38 0.60 -24.54
CA GLY A 130 9.44 1.32 -23.79
C GLY A 130 9.13 2.79 -23.49
N GLY A 131 9.02 3.30 -22.26
CA GLY A 131 9.61 2.85 -21.00
C GLY A 131 10.75 3.78 -20.60
N PHE A 132 10.45 4.99 -20.12
CA PHE A 132 11.33 5.79 -19.25
C PHE A 132 10.45 6.59 -18.29
N GLY A 133 10.14 5.98 -17.14
CA GLY A 133 9.49 6.63 -16.01
C GLY A 133 10.48 6.68 -14.86
N ASP A 134 11.12 7.83 -14.68
CA ASP A 134 11.90 8.15 -13.50
C ASP A 134 11.05 9.08 -12.60
N ARG A 135 11.17 8.84 -11.30
CA ARG A 135 10.83 9.69 -10.15
C ARG A 135 9.36 9.97 -9.80
N GLY A 136 9.04 9.52 -8.59
CA GLY A 136 9.21 10.41 -7.44
C GLY A 136 8.00 11.31 -7.16
N GLY A 137 7.29 10.97 -6.10
CA GLY A 137 6.28 11.84 -5.52
C GLY A 137 6.86 13.15 -4.99
N ARG A 138 5.96 14.10 -4.75
CA ARG A 138 6.14 15.07 -3.68
C ARG A 138 4.78 15.45 -3.11
N GLY A 139 4.63 15.18 -1.82
CA GLY A 139 3.68 15.87 -0.97
C GLY A 139 4.11 17.32 -0.79
N GLY A 140 3.10 18.17 -0.68
CA GLY A 140 3.24 19.60 -0.49
C GLY A 140 3.71 20.01 0.91
N PHE A 141 4.37 21.16 0.91
CA PHE A 141 4.62 22.01 2.07
C PHE A 141 3.41 22.91 2.32
N GLY A 142 3.07 23.11 3.60
CA GLY A 142 2.33 24.26 4.09
C GLY A 142 3.07 24.82 5.29
N GLY A 143 3.63 26.02 5.14
CA GLY A 143 4.32 26.75 6.21
C GLY A 143 3.45 27.85 6.80
N ARG A 144 3.66 28.14 8.09
CA ARG A 144 3.54 29.51 8.62
C ARG A 144 4.39 29.66 9.87
N GLY A 145 5.21 30.72 9.87
CA GLY A 145 6.29 30.97 10.82
C GLY A 145 5.87 31.30 12.24
N GLY A 146 6.84 31.16 13.14
CA GLY A 146 6.77 31.58 14.54
C GLY A 146 7.38 32.95 14.77
N PHE A 147 7.11 33.51 15.94
CA PHE A 147 8.05 34.05 16.94
C PHE A 147 7.23 34.66 18.08
N GLY A 148 7.64 34.41 19.34
CA GLY A 148 7.10 35.12 20.51
C GLY A 148 6.95 34.25 21.75
N ASP A 149 7.98 34.27 22.58
CA ASP A 149 8.08 33.67 23.91
C ASP A 149 6.90 33.98 24.85
N ARG A 150 6.54 33.03 25.72
CA ARG A 150 5.92 33.38 27.02
C ARG A 150 6.25 32.40 28.13
N VAL A 151 7.11 32.90 29.02
CA VAL A 151 7.23 32.60 30.44
C VAL A 151 5.86 32.74 31.13
N GLY A 152 5.65 31.95 32.20
CA GLY A 152 4.37 31.78 32.89
C GLY A 152 3.87 32.95 33.78
N ARG A 153 3.13 32.55 34.84
CA ARG A 153 2.34 33.35 35.81
C ARG A 153 0.86 33.41 35.39
N GLY A 154 -0.09 32.79 36.10
CA GLY A 154 -0.51 33.05 37.49
C GLY A 154 -1.72 34.00 37.44
N GLY A 155 -2.95 33.52 37.65
CA GLY A 155 -3.66 33.68 38.92
C GLY A 155 -4.80 34.71 38.81
N PHE A 156 -5.77 34.64 39.72
CA PHE A 156 -7.03 35.42 39.84
C PHE A 156 -8.16 34.92 38.92
N GLY A 157 -9.27 34.35 39.42
CA GLY A 157 -10.15 34.81 40.52
C GLY A 157 -11.35 35.51 39.88
N ASP A 158 -12.58 35.54 40.39
CA ASP A 158 -13.27 34.98 41.54
C ASP A 158 -14.75 35.45 41.35
N ARG A 159 -15.74 34.73 41.90
CA ARG A 159 -17.17 35.15 42.09
C ARG A 159 -18.02 35.41 40.81
N GLY A 160 -19.31 35.12 40.74
CA GLY A 160 -20.33 34.80 41.75
C GLY A 160 -21.67 35.40 41.28
N GLY A 161 -22.79 34.81 41.70
CA GLY A 161 -24.14 35.41 41.64
C GLY A 161 -24.99 34.95 40.44
N ARG A 162 -26.07 34.17 40.56
CA ARG A 162 -27.33 34.25 41.34
C ARG A 162 -28.49 34.83 40.50
N GLY A 163 -29.58 34.07 40.44
CA GLY A 163 -30.91 34.47 39.93
C GLY A 163 -31.31 33.63 38.71
N GLY A 164 -32.44 32.93 38.63
CA GLY A 164 -33.65 32.91 39.45
C GLY A 164 -34.87 32.92 38.52
N PHE A 165 -35.78 31.96 38.75
CA PHE A 165 -37.19 31.89 38.33
C PHE A 165 -37.59 31.35 36.94
N GLY A 166 -38.49 30.35 37.01
CA GLY A 166 -39.69 30.30 36.17
C GLY A 166 -40.08 28.91 35.65
N GLY A 167 -41.16 28.32 36.18
CA GLY A 167 -41.94 27.32 35.44
C GLY A 167 -42.44 26.12 36.24
N ARG A 168 -43.70 26.17 36.68
CA ARG A 168 -44.46 25.13 37.40
C ARG A 168 -44.86 23.95 36.50
N GLY A 169 -44.98 22.77 37.15
CA GLY A 169 -46.18 21.93 37.06
C GLY A 169 -45.97 20.49 36.58
N SER A 170 -46.12 19.51 37.48
CA SER A 170 -47.35 18.70 37.55
C SER A 170 -47.24 17.62 38.65
N PHE A 171 -48.38 17.28 39.22
CA PHE A 171 -48.60 16.50 40.43
C PHE A 171 -48.66 14.99 40.21
N GLY A 172 -48.35 14.24 41.28
CA GLY A 172 -49.02 12.98 41.65
C GLY A 172 -48.28 11.69 41.29
N ASP A 173 -47.76 10.97 42.28
CA ASP A 173 -48.57 9.92 42.90
C ASP A 173 -48.01 9.41 44.24
N ARG A 174 -48.94 8.99 45.10
CA ARG A 174 -48.74 8.46 46.45
C ARG A 174 -48.46 6.97 46.41
N GLY A 175 -47.66 6.45 47.36
CA GLY A 175 -47.58 5.00 47.54
C GLY A 175 -46.64 4.49 48.63
N SER A 176 -47.13 4.54 49.87
CA SER A 176 -46.91 3.57 50.96
C SER A 176 -45.52 3.32 51.58
N ARG A 177 -45.47 3.74 52.85
CA ARG A 177 -44.60 3.27 53.95
C ARG A 177 -44.93 1.82 54.36
N GLY A 178 -43.96 1.14 54.98
CA GLY A 178 -44.23 0.44 56.24
C GLY A 178 -43.54 -0.92 56.47
N GLY A 179 -42.79 -1.01 57.59
CA GLY A 179 -42.38 -2.25 58.27
C GLY A 179 -40.88 -2.56 58.14
N GLY A 180 -40.01 -2.44 59.13
CA GLY A 180 -40.18 -2.37 60.58
C GLY A 180 -39.97 -3.75 61.22
N PHE A 181 -38.72 -4.13 61.53
CA PHE A 181 -38.42 -5.13 62.57
C PHE A 181 -37.13 -4.79 63.31
N ARG A 182 -37.18 -4.96 64.64
CA ARG A 182 -36.27 -4.45 65.68
C ARG A 182 -35.07 -5.37 65.92
N SER A 183 -33.92 -4.75 66.23
CA SER A 183 -32.80 -4.97 67.20
C SER A 183 -32.71 -6.30 68.01
N PRO A 184 -31.65 -6.60 68.83
CA PRO A 184 -30.55 -5.73 69.33
C PRO A 184 -29.13 -6.36 69.62
N GLY A 185 -28.11 -5.50 69.73
CA GLY A 185 -27.15 -5.56 70.85
C GLY A 185 -25.74 -6.16 70.62
N GLY A 186 -24.72 -5.46 71.15
CA GLY A 186 -23.34 -5.96 71.37
C GLY A 186 -22.28 -5.11 70.67
N ARG A 187 -21.86 -3.94 71.18
CA ARG A 187 -20.92 -3.68 72.29
C ARG A 187 -19.47 -4.09 71.98
N GLY A 188 -18.64 -3.09 71.67
CA GLY A 188 -17.30 -2.95 72.24
C GLY A 188 -16.09 -3.22 71.34
N GLY A 189 -15.12 -2.30 71.40
CA GLY A 189 -13.70 -2.63 71.24
C GLY A 189 -13.01 -2.04 70.01
N GLY A 190 -12.55 -0.80 70.13
CA GLY A 190 -11.62 -0.22 69.17
C GLY A 190 -10.21 -0.80 69.33
N PHE A 191 -9.51 -1.00 68.22
CA PHE A 191 -8.05 -0.98 68.18
C PHE A 191 -7.58 -0.27 66.90
N ARG A 192 -6.69 0.69 67.12
CA ARG A 192 -5.98 1.49 66.12
C ARG A 192 -5.01 0.61 65.33
N GLY A 193 -4.81 0.92 64.05
CA GLY A 193 -3.47 0.85 63.46
C GLY A 193 -3.35 0.35 62.01
N ARG A 194 -3.26 1.32 61.09
CA ARG A 194 -2.22 1.42 60.05
C ARG A 194 -2.32 0.53 58.80
N GLY A 195 -2.44 1.21 57.65
CA GLY A 195 -1.76 0.78 56.41
C GLY A 195 -2.66 0.73 55.19
N GLY A 196 -2.52 1.69 54.27
CA GLY A 196 -3.36 1.83 53.09
C GLY A 196 -3.14 0.76 52.01
N GLY A 197 -4.05 0.74 51.04
CA GLY A 197 -3.88 -0.02 49.80
C GLY A 197 -5.19 -0.33 49.09
N ARG A 198 -5.65 0.60 48.25
CA ARG A 198 -6.78 0.44 47.32
C ARG A 198 -6.63 -0.83 46.48
N GLY A 199 -7.54 -1.80 46.63
CA GLY A 199 -7.67 -2.97 45.77
C GLY A 199 -9.10 -3.09 45.24
N GLY A 200 -9.47 -2.25 44.28
CA GLY A 200 -10.76 -2.30 43.60
C GLY A 200 -10.61 -2.79 42.16
N GLY A 201 -11.42 -3.79 41.79
CA GLY A 201 -11.87 -3.99 40.41
C GLY A 201 -11.10 -5.01 39.58
N ARG A 202 -11.48 -6.29 39.73
CA ARG A 202 -11.28 -7.34 38.72
C ARG A 202 -11.96 -6.93 37.40
N GLY A 203 -11.19 -6.42 36.47
CA GLY A 203 -11.53 -6.35 35.04
C GLY A 203 -10.85 -7.49 34.30
N GLY A 204 -11.63 -8.34 33.63
CA GLY A 204 -11.14 -9.46 32.84
C GLY A 204 -10.19 -9.00 31.73
N ARG A 205 -8.94 -9.47 31.82
CA ARG A 205 -7.98 -9.53 30.70
C ARG A 205 -7.31 -10.90 30.76
N GLY A 206 -7.98 -11.89 30.18
CA GLY A 206 -7.36 -13.16 29.80
C GLY A 206 -6.46 -12.88 28.60
N GLY A 207 -5.19 -12.62 28.89
CA GLY A 207 -4.15 -12.44 27.89
C GLY A 207 -2.86 -13.02 28.45
N PHE A 208 -2.20 -13.85 27.65
CA PHE A 208 -0.96 -14.55 27.95
C PHE A 208 0.07 -13.66 28.67
N ARG A 209 0.21 -13.81 29.99
CA ARG A 209 1.26 -13.15 30.77
C ARG A 209 2.65 -13.46 30.18
N GLY A 210 3.50 -12.45 30.05
CA GLY A 210 4.89 -12.63 29.63
C GLY A 210 5.68 -13.44 30.67
N GLY A 211 6.62 -14.28 30.22
CA GLY A 211 7.56 -15.00 31.10
C GLY A 211 7.21 -16.46 31.43
N ALA A 212 6.13 -17.04 30.89
CA ALA A 212 5.92 -18.49 30.98
C ALA A 212 6.86 -19.24 30.01
N ARG A 213 7.49 -20.33 30.46
CA ARG A 213 8.21 -21.24 29.56
C ARG A 213 7.20 -21.84 28.58
N VAL A 214 7.51 -21.76 27.30
CA VAL A 214 6.67 -22.26 26.21
C VAL A 214 7.53 -23.13 25.31
N THR A 215 6.94 -24.19 24.75
CA THR A 215 7.57 -25.04 23.75
C THR A 215 6.95 -24.74 22.39
N VAL A 216 7.77 -24.76 21.33
CA VAL A 216 7.31 -24.50 19.97
C VAL A 216 7.40 -25.80 19.18
N GLU A 217 6.28 -26.23 18.62
CA GLU A 217 6.14 -27.44 17.82
C GLU A 217 5.78 -27.07 16.38
N PRO A 218 6.28 -27.77 15.36
CA PRO A 218 5.85 -27.56 13.98
C PRO A 218 4.37 -27.95 13.80
N HIS A 219 3.62 -27.15 13.04
CA HIS A 219 2.24 -27.48 12.63
C HIS A 219 2.26 -28.41 11.41
N ARG A 220 1.11 -29.02 11.07
CA ARG A 220 0.94 -29.78 9.80
C ARG A 220 1.18 -28.97 8.52
N HIS A 221 1.14 -27.63 8.61
CA HIS A 221 1.39 -26.75 7.47
C HIS A 221 2.80 -26.21 7.59
N GLU A 222 3.55 -26.27 6.49
CA GLU A 222 4.94 -25.82 6.44
C GLU A 222 5.03 -24.32 6.77
N GLY A 223 6.04 -23.94 7.57
CA GLY A 223 6.28 -22.56 8.00
C GLY A 223 5.35 -22.04 9.10
N VAL A 224 4.39 -22.85 9.56
CA VAL A 224 3.50 -22.55 10.69
C VAL A 224 3.86 -23.42 11.89
N PHE A 225 3.77 -22.86 13.09
CA PHE A 225 4.14 -23.54 14.33
C PHE A 225 3.06 -23.33 15.40
N ILE A 226 3.01 -24.21 16.39
CA ILE A 226 2.16 -24.10 17.57
C ILE A 226 3.06 -23.87 18.77
N CYS A 227 2.78 -22.81 19.51
CA CYS A 227 3.37 -22.56 20.81
C CYS A 227 2.48 -23.21 21.88
N ARG A 228 2.97 -24.28 22.51
CA ARG A 228 2.31 -24.95 23.64
C ARG A 228 2.66 -24.24 24.94
N GLY A 229 1.64 -23.99 25.75
CA GLY A 229 1.78 -23.31 27.03
C GLY A 229 0.58 -23.58 27.94
N LYS A 230 0.13 -22.56 28.68
CA LYS A 230 -1.15 -22.66 29.41
C LYS A 230 -2.36 -22.66 28.49
N GLU A 231 -2.22 -21.95 27.38
CA GLU A 231 -3.14 -21.91 26.26
C GLU A 231 -2.26 -22.10 25.02
N ASP A 232 -2.78 -22.79 24.01
CA ASP A 232 -2.02 -22.99 22.77
C ASP A 232 -2.21 -21.78 21.86
N ALA A 233 -1.14 -21.37 21.20
CA ALA A 233 -1.16 -20.23 20.28
C ALA A 233 -0.54 -20.62 18.93
N LEU A 234 -1.20 -20.22 17.85
CA LEU A 234 -0.62 -20.30 16.52
C LEU A 234 0.47 -19.24 16.38
N VAL A 235 1.64 -19.64 15.88
CA VAL A 235 2.80 -18.75 15.74
C VAL A 235 3.50 -18.94 14.39
N THR A 236 4.13 -17.87 13.89
CA THR A 236 5.00 -17.89 12.70
C THR A 236 6.42 -17.48 13.07
N LYS A 237 7.43 -17.97 12.36
CA LYS A 237 8.83 -17.57 12.56
C LYS A 237 9.03 -16.14 12.06
N ASN A 238 9.47 -15.24 12.92
CA ASN A 238 9.64 -13.83 12.57
C ASN A 238 10.82 -13.66 11.60
N MET A 239 10.57 -13.09 10.43
CA MET A 239 11.63 -12.78 9.48
C MET A 239 12.47 -11.56 9.90
N VAL A 240 11.92 -10.65 10.71
CA VAL A 240 12.61 -9.46 11.23
C VAL A 240 12.59 -9.49 12.76
N PRO A 241 13.52 -10.22 13.40
CA PRO A 241 13.59 -10.35 14.85
C PRO A 241 13.69 -8.99 15.53
N GLY A 242 13.10 -8.85 16.72
CA GLY A 242 13.15 -7.60 17.48
C GLY A 242 11.98 -6.64 17.19
N GLU A 243 11.20 -6.87 16.14
CA GLU A 243 10.08 -6.00 15.78
C GLU A 243 8.72 -6.72 15.70
N SER A 244 7.68 -6.07 16.25
CA SER A 244 6.27 -6.43 16.05
C SER A 244 5.60 -5.48 15.06
N VAL A 245 4.60 -5.98 14.31
CA VAL A 245 3.91 -5.18 13.28
C VAL A 245 2.71 -4.43 13.86
N TYR A 246 1.90 -5.10 14.68
CA TYR A 246 0.66 -4.55 15.23
C TYR A 246 0.57 -4.72 16.76
N GLY A 247 1.72 -4.92 17.42
CA GLY A 247 1.81 -5.08 18.87
C GLY A 247 1.48 -6.49 19.37
N GLU A 248 1.55 -7.49 18.49
CA GLU A 248 1.41 -8.90 18.84
C GLU A 248 2.50 -9.39 19.80
N LYS A 249 2.17 -10.45 20.55
CA LYS A 249 3.12 -11.10 21.44
C LYS A 249 4.20 -11.81 20.62
N ARG A 250 5.44 -11.69 21.07
CA ARG A 250 6.62 -12.31 20.47
C ARG A 250 7.24 -13.28 21.47
N ILE A 251 7.75 -14.39 20.96
CA ILE A 251 8.31 -15.49 21.74
C ILE A 251 9.72 -15.70 21.23
N GLY A 252 10.71 -15.39 22.05
CA GLY A 252 12.11 -15.73 21.76
C GLY A 252 12.41 -17.14 22.23
N VAL A 253 12.98 -17.96 21.34
CA VAL A 253 13.53 -19.28 21.65
C VAL A 253 15.01 -19.25 21.28
N GLU A 254 15.86 -19.70 22.19
CA GLU A 254 17.30 -19.87 21.95
C GLU A 254 17.52 -21.31 21.51
N GLU A 255 17.84 -21.51 20.23
CA GLU A 255 18.08 -22.83 19.67
C GLU A 255 19.54 -22.92 19.23
N ALA A 256 20.28 -23.81 19.90
CA ALA A 256 21.71 -24.13 19.75
C ALA A 256 22.69 -22.96 19.93
N GLU A 257 22.51 -21.85 19.20
CA GLU A 257 23.32 -20.62 19.23
C GLU A 257 22.62 -19.41 18.56
N THR A 258 21.50 -19.61 17.87
CA THR A 258 20.73 -18.53 17.21
C THR A 258 19.45 -18.21 17.96
N LYS A 259 19.23 -16.93 18.24
CA LYS A 259 17.98 -16.43 18.83
C LYS A 259 16.91 -16.37 17.75
N ILE A 260 16.03 -17.37 17.74
CA ILE A 260 14.86 -17.39 16.85
C ILE A 260 13.71 -16.69 17.57
N GLU A 261 13.03 -15.79 16.86
CA GLU A 261 11.86 -15.11 17.37
C GLU A 261 10.62 -15.60 16.61
N TYR A 262 9.56 -15.92 17.34
CA TYR A 262 8.25 -16.28 16.81
C TYR A 262 7.23 -15.19 17.14
N ARG A 263 6.22 -15.03 16.28
CA ARG A 263 5.14 -14.06 16.42
C ARG A 263 3.81 -14.77 16.59
N ALA A 264 3.03 -14.36 17.59
CA ALA A 264 1.69 -14.88 17.81
C ALA A 264 0.72 -14.40 16.73
N TRP A 265 0.07 -15.36 16.07
CA TRP A 265 -0.89 -15.11 15.01
C TRP A 265 -2.32 -15.24 15.55
N ASN A 266 -3.07 -14.14 15.54
CA ASN A 266 -4.39 -14.08 16.15
C ASN A 266 -5.50 -14.50 15.15
N PRO A 267 -6.24 -15.60 15.38
CA PRO A 267 -7.32 -16.05 14.50
C PRO A 267 -8.52 -15.08 14.45
N PHE A 268 -8.77 -14.30 15.49
CA PHE A 268 -9.84 -13.28 15.51
C PHE A 268 -9.51 -12.02 14.69
N ARG A 269 -8.28 -11.91 14.16
CA ARG A 269 -7.87 -10.80 13.30
C ARG A 269 -7.48 -11.24 11.90
N SER A 270 -7.29 -12.54 11.69
CA SER A 270 -6.76 -13.09 10.46
C SER A 270 -7.56 -14.32 10.05
N LYS A 271 -8.28 -14.17 8.95
CA LYS A 271 -9.14 -15.22 8.39
C LYS A 271 -8.35 -16.45 7.97
N LEU A 272 -7.10 -16.26 7.54
CA LEU A 272 -6.18 -17.35 7.24
C LEU A 272 -5.77 -18.13 8.50
N ALA A 273 -5.49 -17.45 9.62
CA ALA A 273 -5.23 -18.13 10.89
C ALA A 273 -6.47 -18.87 11.42
N ALA A 274 -7.64 -18.27 11.29
CA ALA A 274 -8.91 -18.92 11.61
C ALA A 274 -9.13 -20.19 10.78
N ALA A 275 -8.81 -20.16 9.48
CA ALA A 275 -8.91 -21.32 8.60
C ALA A 275 -7.92 -22.44 8.99
N ILE A 276 -6.68 -22.07 9.33
CA ILE A 276 -5.66 -23.02 9.77
C ILE A 276 -6.09 -23.74 11.05
N LEU A 277 -6.57 -22.99 12.05
CA LEU A 277 -7.08 -23.56 13.31
C LEU A 277 -8.41 -24.30 13.13
N GLY A 278 -9.25 -23.87 12.20
CA GLY A 278 -10.51 -24.51 11.86
C GLY A 278 -10.35 -25.85 11.14
N GLY A 279 -9.13 -26.22 10.74
CA GLY A 279 -8.85 -27.57 10.27
C GLY A 279 -8.67 -27.71 8.75
N ILE A 280 -8.45 -26.61 8.00
CA ILE A 280 -8.28 -26.67 6.54
C ILE A 280 -7.13 -27.59 6.09
N ASP A 281 -7.33 -28.46 5.11
CA ASP A 281 -6.37 -29.53 4.78
C ASP A 281 -5.06 -28.97 4.18
N GLN A 282 -5.17 -28.12 3.16
CA GLN A 282 -4.01 -27.49 2.52
C GLN A 282 -4.25 -26.01 2.19
N ILE A 283 -3.41 -25.14 2.74
CA ILE A 283 -3.40 -23.70 2.40
C ILE A 283 -2.58 -23.38 1.15
N HIS A 284 -1.74 -24.32 0.69
CA HIS A 284 -0.79 -24.21 -0.42
C HIS A 284 0.29 -23.10 -0.31
N ILE A 285 0.22 -22.25 0.71
CA ILE A 285 1.27 -21.30 1.07
C ILE A 285 2.36 -22.07 1.82
N LYS A 286 3.52 -22.21 1.18
CA LYS A 286 4.68 -22.93 1.71
C LYS A 286 5.95 -22.08 1.59
N PRO A 287 7.02 -22.40 2.33
CA PRO A 287 8.31 -21.75 2.16
C PRO A 287 8.76 -21.77 0.69
N GLY A 288 9.24 -20.63 0.18
CA GLY A 288 9.68 -20.46 -1.22
C GLY A 288 8.55 -20.23 -2.24
N ALA A 289 7.27 -20.31 -1.85
CA ALA A 289 6.16 -20.06 -2.78
C ALA A 289 6.02 -18.59 -3.18
N LYS A 290 5.48 -18.33 -4.38
CA LYS A 290 5.06 -16.98 -4.78
C LYS A 290 3.57 -16.79 -4.54
N VAL A 291 3.21 -15.84 -3.68
CA VAL A 291 1.83 -15.60 -3.25
C VAL A 291 1.36 -14.23 -3.74
N LEU A 292 0.19 -14.18 -4.38
CA LEU A 292 -0.53 -12.94 -4.66
C LEU A 292 -1.64 -12.76 -3.62
N TYR A 293 -1.53 -11.72 -2.79
CA TYR A 293 -2.49 -11.39 -1.75
C TYR A 293 -3.37 -10.22 -2.23
N LEU A 294 -4.67 -10.48 -2.42
CA LEU A 294 -5.66 -9.48 -2.83
C LEU A 294 -6.41 -8.95 -1.61
N GLY A 295 -6.38 -7.63 -1.39
CA GLY A 295 -7.00 -7.01 -0.22
C GLY A 295 -6.08 -7.03 1.01
N ALA A 296 -4.84 -6.59 0.84
CA ALA A 296 -3.81 -6.64 1.88
C ALA A 296 -4.06 -5.73 3.10
N ALA A 297 -4.95 -4.75 2.98
CA ALA A 297 -5.26 -3.73 3.98
C ALA A 297 -3.96 -3.11 4.54
N SER A 298 -3.79 -3.09 5.87
CA SER A 298 -2.61 -2.55 6.54
C SER A 298 -1.42 -3.53 6.60
N GLY A 299 -1.56 -4.74 6.05
CA GLY A 299 -0.47 -5.73 6.00
C GLY A 299 -0.32 -6.61 7.26
N THR A 300 -1.30 -6.64 8.16
CA THR A 300 -1.26 -7.48 9.37
C THR A 300 -1.12 -8.96 9.04
N THR A 301 -2.05 -9.54 8.28
CA THR A 301 -1.99 -10.94 7.83
C THR A 301 -0.87 -11.16 6.81
N VAL A 302 -0.64 -10.19 5.90
CA VAL A 302 0.42 -10.27 4.90
C VAL A 302 1.80 -10.45 5.55
N SER A 303 2.03 -9.82 6.71
CA SER A 303 3.27 -10.01 7.45
C SER A 303 3.49 -11.44 7.93
N HIS A 304 2.42 -12.18 8.27
CA HIS A 304 2.51 -13.60 8.64
C HIS A 304 2.66 -14.50 7.41
N VAL A 305 2.00 -14.17 6.29
CA VAL A 305 2.19 -14.88 5.02
C VAL A 305 3.63 -14.75 4.54
N SER A 306 4.22 -13.55 4.66
CA SER A 306 5.63 -13.28 4.39
C SER A 306 6.57 -14.08 5.29
N ASP A 307 6.25 -14.19 6.60
CA ASP A 307 7.01 -15.02 7.53
C ASP A 307 6.99 -16.52 7.14
N ILE A 308 5.84 -17.05 6.67
CA ILE A 308 5.68 -18.46 6.24
C ILE A 308 6.45 -18.74 4.95
N VAL A 309 6.29 -17.86 3.96
CA VAL A 309 6.93 -17.98 2.65
C VAL A 309 8.45 -17.84 2.76
N GLY A 310 8.93 -17.05 3.73
CA GLY A 310 10.33 -16.88 4.01
C GLY A 310 11.08 -16.03 2.97
N PRO A 311 12.41 -15.96 3.06
CA PRO A 311 13.23 -15.07 2.24
C PRO A 311 13.33 -15.49 0.77
N GLU A 312 13.13 -16.78 0.46
CA GLU A 312 13.25 -17.32 -0.90
C GLU A 312 11.98 -17.11 -1.73
N GLY A 313 10.82 -16.97 -1.09
CA GLY A 313 9.56 -16.71 -1.78
C GLY A 313 9.19 -15.24 -1.80
N LEU A 314 8.07 -14.92 -2.45
CA LEU A 314 7.64 -13.55 -2.67
C LEU A 314 6.15 -13.40 -2.36
N VAL A 315 5.79 -12.29 -1.74
CA VAL A 315 4.40 -11.92 -1.47
C VAL A 315 4.08 -10.61 -2.17
N TYR A 316 3.25 -10.69 -3.21
CA TYR A 316 2.70 -9.52 -3.88
C TYR A 316 1.43 -9.10 -3.17
N ALA A 317 1.45 -7.93 -2.51
CA ALA A 317 0.35 -7.46 -1.68
C ALA A 317 -0.40 -6.33 -2.39
N VAL A 318 -1.58 -6.63 -2.91
CA VAL A 318 -2.43 -5.67 -3.63
C VAL A 318 -3.41 -5.02 -2.65
N GLU A 319 -3.38 -3.69 -2.59
CA GLU A 319 -4.28 -2.88 -1.78
C GLU A 319 -4.76 -1.65 -2.54
N PHE A 320 -6.05 -1.36 -2.49
CA PHE A 320 -6.61 -0.20 -3.19
C PHE A 320 -6.46 1.09 -2.37
N SER A 321 -6.65 1.03 -1.05
CA SER A 321 -6.68 2.22 -0.22
C SER A 321 -5.29 2.82 -0.03
N HIS A 322 -5.11 4.10 -0.38
CA HIS A 322 -3.86 4.82 -0.11
C HIS A 322 -3.53 4.92 1.38
N ARG A 323 -4.53 4.99 2.27
CA ARG A 323 -4.28 5.05 3.72
C ARG A 323 -3.67 3.74 4.21
N SER A 324 -4.36 2.63 3.95
CA SER A 324 -3.89 1.29 4.31
C SER A 324 -2.58 0.95 3.59
N GLY A 325 -2.44 1.43 2.35
CA GLY A 325 -1.22 1.31 1.56
C GLY A 325 0.01 1.95 2.20
N ARG A 326 -0.14 3.07 2.93
CA ARG A 326 1.00 3.66 3.68
C ARG A 326 1.51 2.70 4.76
N ASP A 327 0.59 2.06 5.49
CA ASP A 327 0.94 1.09 6.53
C ASP A 327 1.57 -0.16 5.90
N LEU A 328 0.99 -0.66 4.81
CA LEU A 328 1.52 -1.79 4.05
C LEU A 328 2.95 -1.52 3.53
N ILE A 329 3.21 -0.33 2.99
CA ILE A 329 4.54 0.10 2.55
C ILE A 329 5.52 0.11 3.73
N ASN A 330 5.09 0.57 4.91
CA ASN A 330 5.96 0.57 6.10
C ASN A 330 6.31 -0.85 6.57
N VAL A 331 5.39 -1.81 6.44
CA VAL A 331 5.67 -3.24 6.68
C VAL A 331 6.65 -3.77 5.62
N ALA A 332 6.43 -3.46 4.35
CA ALA A 332 7.26 -3.91 3.23
C ALA A 332 8.69 -3.32 3.25
N LYS A 333 8.88 -2.10 3.76
CA LYS A 333 10.23 -1.52 3.96
C LYS A 333 11.14 -2.41 4.82
N LYS A 334 10.55 -3.16 5.75
CA LYS A 334 11.27 -3.99 6.71
C LYS A 334 11.33 -5.44 6.26
N ARG A 335 10.34 -5.89 5.49
CA ARG A 335 10.23 -7.25 4.94
C ARG A 335 10.46 -7.22 3.44
N THR A 336 11.68 -7.55 3.04
CA THR A 336 12.14 -7.45 1.64
C THR A 336 11.43 -8.39 0.67
N ASN A 337 10.80 -9.47 1.16
CA ASN A 337 10.02 -10.40 0.34
C ASN A 337 8.57 -9.92 0.05
N ILE A 338 8.15 -8.76 0.57
CA ILE A 338 6.84 -8.17 0.30
C ILE A 338 6.97 -7.08 -0.77
N ILE A 339 6.20 -7.21 -1.85
CA ILE A 339 6.08 -6.18 -2.89
C ILE A 339 4.69 -5.53 -2.74
N PRO A 340 4.60 -4.30 -2.20
CA PRO A 340 3.33 -3.60 -2.04
C PRO A 340 2.89 -2.98 -3.37
N ILE A 341 1.66 -3.26 -3.78
CA ILE A 341 1.05 -2.77 -5.02
C ILE A 341 -0.21 -1.99 -4.64
N ILE A 342 -0.15 -0.66 -4.76
CA ILE A 342 -1.26 0.22 -4.42
C ILE A 342 -2.11 0.49 -5.67
N GLU A 343 -2.98 -0.46 -6.01
CA GLU A 343 -3.92 -0.37 -7.14
C GLU A 343 -5.18 -1.21 -6.89
N ASP A 344 -6.22 -0.97 -7.69
CA ASP A 344 -7.49 -1.69 -7.69
C ASP A 344 -7.32 -3.10 -8.29
N ALA A 345 -7.63 -4.11 -7.46
CA ALA A 345 -7.58 -5.52 -7.85
C ALA A 345 -8.51 -5.87 -9.02
N ARG A 346 -9.53 -5.04 -9.33
CA ARG A 346 -10.42 -5.20 -10.49
C ARG A 346 -9.72 -5.03 -11.84
N HIS A 347 -8.56 -4.37 -11.85
CA HIS A 347 -7.85 -3.97 -13.07
C HIS A 347 -6.42 -4.55 -13.12
N PRO A 348 -6.25 -5.89 -13.21
CA PRO A 348 -4.94 -6.55 -13.15
C PRO A 348 -3.96 -6.10 -14.25
N HIS A 349 -4.47 -5.61 -15.38
CA HIS A 349 -3.65 -5.08 -16.46
C HIS A 349 -2.80 -3.87 -16.05
N LYS A 350 -3.19 -3.12 -15.01
CA LYS A 350 -2.45 -1.93 -14.55
C LYS A 350 -1.14 -2.27 -13.84
N TYR A 351 -1.12 -3.38 -13.10
CA TYR A 351 0.06 -3.84 -12.36
C TYR A 351 0.71 -5.10 -12.97
N ARG A 352 0.31 -5.47 -14.19
CA ARG A 352 0.86 -6.63 -14.91
C ARG A 352 2.38 -6.60 -15.08
N MET A 353 3.00 -5.42 -15.06
CA MET A 353 4.44 -5.26 -15.25
C MET A 353 5.23 -5.59 -13.98
N LEU A 354 4.57 -5.53 -12.81
CA LEU A 354 5.21 -5.75 -11.50
C LEU A 354 5.14 -7.22 -11.06
N LEU A 355 4.19 -7.97 -11.61
CA LEU A 355 3.83 -9.31 -11.18
C LEU A 355 4.29 -10.38 -12.18
N GLY A 356 5.02 -11.37 -11.69
CA GLY A 356 5.26 -12.62 -12.41
C GLY A 356 4.16 -13.66 -12.15
N MET A 357 4.31 -14.84 -12.75
CA MET A 357 3.41 -15.96 -12.48
C MET A 357 3.55 -16.44 -11.03
N VAL A 358 2.44 -16.52 -10.31
CA VAL A 358 2.35 -16.91 -8.89
C VAL A 358 1.83 -18.33 -8.72
N ASP A 359 2.15 -18.94 -7.58
CA ASP A 359 1.74 -20.30 -7.22
C ASP A 359 0.39 -20.32 -6.51
N VAL A 360 0.13 -19.30 -5.68
CA VAL A 360 -1.08 -19.20 -4.87
C VAL A 360 -1.67 -17.78 -4.89
N ILE A 361 -2.98 -17.67 -5.03
CA ILE A 361 -3.72 -16.44 -4.76
C ILE A 361 -4.45 -16.56 -3.41
N PHE A 362 -4.25 -15.62 -2.51
CA PHE A 362 -5.08 -15.45 -1.33
C PHE A 362 -5.95 -14.20 -1.49
N ALA A 363 -7.27 -14.33 -1.40
CA ALA A 363 -8.21 -13.22 -1.59
C ALA A 363 -9.03 -12.94 -0.33
N ASP A 364 -8.83 -11.75 0.25
CA ASP A 364 -9.58 -11.21 1.40
C ASP A 364 -10.28 -9.90 1.04
N VAL A 365 -10.80 -9.85 -0.20
CA VAL A 365 -11.52 -8.69 -0.72
C VAL A 365 -13.00 -8.80 -0.36
N ALA A 366 -13.51 -7.84 0.39
CA ALA A 366 -14.95 -7.76 0.72
C ALA A 366 -15.70 -6.93 -0.34
N GLN A 367 -15.94 -7.51 -1.52
CA GLN A 367 -16.71 -6.88 -2.61
C GLN A 367 -17.78 -7.84 -3.15
N PRO A 368 -18.93 -7.35 -3.64
CA PRO A 368 -19.96 -8.22 -4.23
C PRO A 368 -19.51 -8.97 -5.49
N ASP A 369 -18.55 -8.40 -6.24
CA ASP A 369 -17.97 -8.99 -7.46
C ASP A 369 -16.67 -9.76 -7.20
N GLN A 370 -16.49 -10.30 -5.98
CA GLN A 370 -15.29 -10.99 -5.53
C GLN A 370 -14.84 -12.10 -6.49
N GLY A 371 -15.74 -13.00 -6.90
CA GLY A 371 -15.42 -14.11 -7.81
C GLY A 371 -14.84 -13.63 -9.15
N ARG A 372 -15.37 -12.55 -9.71
CA ARG A 372 -14.84 -11.94 -10.94
C ARG A 372 -13.45 -11.35 -10.73
N ILE A 373 -13.23 -10.67 -9.60
CA ILE A 373 -11.91 -10.09 -9.26
C ILE A 373 -10.85 -11.19 -9.16
N VAL A 374 -11.18 -12.28 -8.45
CA VAL A 374 -10.23 -13.40 -8.29
C VAL A 374 -10.00 -14.12 -9.61
N ALA A 375 -11.05 -14.37 -10.39
CA ALA A 375 -10.93 -15.01 -11.71
C ALA A 375 -10.04 -14.21 -12.66
N LEU A 376 -10.24 -12.89 -12.77
CA LEU A 376 -9.39 -12.03 -13.59
C LEU A 376 -7.92 -12.10 -13.14
N ASN A 377 -7.65 -12.00 -11.84
CA ASN A 377 -6.29 -12.11 -11.31
C ASN A 377 -5.68 -13.50 -11.57
N ALA A 378 -6.46 -14.56 -11.43
CA ALA A 378 -6.04 -15.93 -11.71
C ALA A 378 -5.69 -16.10 -13.20
N HIS A 379 -6.49 -15.56 -14.11
CA HIS A 379 -6.21 -15.60 -15.55
C HIS A 379 -4.91 -14.88 -15.93
N HIS A 380 -4.59 -13.80 -15.24
CA HIS A 380 -3.39 -13.00 -15.54
C HIS A 380 -2.12 -13.56 -14.90
N PHE A 381 -2.19 -14.07 -13.66
CA PHE A 381 -1.00 -14.33 -12.85
C PHE A 381 -0.90 -15.73 -12.27
N LEU A 382 -1.99 -16.48 -12.14
CA LEU A 382 -1.93 -17.81 -11.50
C LEU A 382 -1.46 -18.87 -12.49
N LYS A 383 -0.47 -19.67 -12.09
CA LYS A 383 0.00 -20.80 -12.89
C LYS A 383 -1.13 -21.81 -13.11
N VAL A 384 -1.08 -22.52 -14.24
CA VAL A 384 -1.96 -23.67 -14.47
C VAL A 384 -1.68 -24.74 -13.42
N GLY A 385 -2.71 -25.23 -12.75
CA GLY A 385 -2.58 -26.10 -11.57
C GLY A 385 -2.19 -25.36 -10.29
N GLY A 386 -2.07 -24.03 -10.32
CA GLY A 386 -1.88 -23.20 -9.13
C GLY A 386 -3.13 -23.16 -8.26
N HIS A 387 -2.97 -22.68 -7.03
CA HIS A 387 -4.01 -22.75 -6.02
C HIS A 387 -4.61 -21.38 -5.71
N PHE A 388 -5.85 -21.37 -5.26
CA PHE A 388 -6.48 -20.17 -4.75
C PHE A 388 -7.14 -20.45 -3.41
N VAL A 389 -7.12 -19.46 -2.55
CA VAL A 389 -7.75 -19.45 -1.24
C VAL A 389 -8.55 -18.17 -1.15
N ILE A 390 -9.87 -18.28 -1.04
CA ILE A 390 -10.78 -17.13 -1.05
C ILE A 390 -11.54 -17.12 0.26
N SER A 391 -11.49 -15.97 0.95
CA SER A 391 -12.33 -15.73 2.12
C SER A 391 -13.61 -15.02 1.68
N ILE A 392 -14.73 -15.74 1.75
CA ILE A 392 -16.06 -15.26 1.37
C ILE A 392 -16.77 -14.77 2.63
N LYS A 393 -17.25 -13.52 2.60
CA LYS A 393 -18.14 -12.95 3.62
C LYS A 393 -19.55 -12.82 3.04
N ALA A 394 -20.49 -13.65 3.49
CA ALA A 394 -21.82 -13.71 2.90
C ALA A 394 -22.51 -12.32 2.89
N ASN A 395 -22.47 -11.63 4.03
CA ASN A 395 -23.10 -10.31 4.22
C ASN A 395 -22.54 -9.20 3.32
N CYS A 396 -21.35 -9.35 2.75
CA CYS A 396 -20.79 -8.38 1.80
C CYS A 396 -21.15 -8.67 0.34
N ILE A 397 -21.58 -9.90 0.04
CA ILE A 397 -22.02 -10.28 -1.30
C ILE A 397 -23.53 -10.05 -1.42
N ASP A 398 -24.30 -10.62 -0.50
CA ASP A 398 -25.75 -10.48 -0.43
C ASP A 398 -26.18 -10.57 1.04
N SER A 399 -26.66 -9.46 1.59
CA SER A 399 -27.11 -9.37 2.98
C SER A 399 -28.54 -9.91 3.20
N THR A 400 -29.25 -10.27 2.14
CA THR A 400 -30.65 -10.74 2.20
C THR A 400 -30.75 -12.26 2.13
N ALA A 401 -29.82 -12.90 1.45
CA ALA A 401 -29.77 -14.35 1.30
C ALA A 401 -29.11 -15.04 2.51
N ALA A 402 -29.46 -16.31 2.72
CA ALA A 402 -28.79 -17.15 3.71
C ALA A 402 -27.31 -17.38 3.34
N PRO A 403 -26.37 -17.40 4.29
CA PRO A 403 -24.93 -17.54 4.01
C PRO A 403 -24.58 -18.76 3.16
N GLU A 404 -25.22 -19.90 3.41
CA GLU A 404 -25.04 -21.16 2.67
C GLU A 404 -25.39 -21.00 1.18
N ALA A 405 -26.48 -20.29 0.88
CA ALA A 405 -26.89 -20.02 -0.49
C ALA A 405 -25.91 -19.10 -1.21
N VAL A 406 -25.37 -18.09 -0.50
CA VAL A 406 -24.33 -17.20 -1.02
C VAL A 406 -23.05 -17.97 -1.33
N PHE A 407 -22.61 -18.84 -0.43
CA PHE A 407 -21.42 -19.67 -0.64
C PHE A 407 -21.57 -20.60 -1.86
N ALA A 408 -22.72 -21.27 -1.98
CA ALA A 408 -23.00 -22.15 -3.12
C ALA A 408 -23.04 -21.38 -4.46
N ALA A 409 -23.64 -20.18 -4.47
CA ALA A 409 -23.67 -19.32 -5.65
C ALA A 409 -22.26 -18.89 -6.06
N GLU A 410 -21.41 -18.51 -5.11
CA GLU A 410 -20.04 -18.07 -5.40
C GLU A 410 -19.16 -19.22 -5.90
N VAL A 411 -19.30 -20.42 -5.32
CA VAL A 411 -18.69 -21.67 -5.81
C VAL A 411 -19.07 -21.94 -7.26
N LYS A 412 -20.34 -21.75 -7.62
CA LYS A 412 -20.82 -21.96 -8.99
C LYS A 412 -20.23 -20.94 -9.97
N LYS A 413 -20.12 -19.66 -9.59
CA LYS A 413 -19.45 -18.63 -10.41
C LYS A 413 -17.99 -18.97 -10.64
N MET A 414 -17.27 -19.43 -9.61
CA MET A 414 -15.87 -19.84 -9.75
C MET A 414 -15.70 -21.02 -10.71
N GLN A 415 -16.58 -22.01 -10.66
CA GLN A 415 -16.56 -23.15 -11.57
C GLN A 415 -16.71 -22.73 -13.04
N GLN A 416 -17.50 -21.67 -13.32
CA GLN A 416 -17.64 -21.11 -14.66
C GLN A 416 -16.34 -20.48 -15.18
N GLU A 417 -15.46 -20.02 -14.28
CA GLU A 417 -14.19 -19.38 -14.59
C GLU A 417 -13.00 -20.36 -14.59
N ASN A 418 -13.25 -21.66 -14.77
CA ASN A 418 -12.23 -22.73 -14.74
C ASN A 418 -11.46 -22.84 -13.40
N MET A 419 -12.06 -22.37 -12.32
CA MET A 419 -11.54 -22.54 -10.97
C MET A 419 -12.31 -23.68 -10.31
N LYS A 420 -11.62 -24.72 -9.87
CA LYS A 420 -12.25 -25.90 -9.25
C LYS A 420 -12.07 -25.87 -7.74
N PRO A 421 -13.14 -25.60 -6.95
CA PRO A 421 -13.10 -25.73 -5.50
C PRO A 421 -12.84 -27.17 -5.08
N GLN A 422 -12.05 -27.36 -4.03
CA GLN A 422 -11.69 -28.65 -3.45
C GLN A 422 -12.15 -28.77 -2.01
N GLU A 423 -12.06 -27.67 -1.27
CA GLU A 423 -12.37 -27.64 0.16
C GLU A 423 -13.11 -26.34 0.48
N GLN A 424 -14.07 -26.44 1.40
CA GLN A 424 -14.80 -25.31 1.95
C GLN A 424 -14.89 -25.49 3.47
N LEU A 425 -14.54 -24.46 4.21
CA LEU A 425 -14.56 -24.44 5.67
C LEU A 425 -15.21 -23.16 6.16
N THR A 426 -16.18 -23.26 7.07
CA THR A 426 -16.75 -22.10 7.78
C THR A 426 -15.81 -21.67 8.91
N LEU A 427 -15.67 -20.37 9.14
CA LEU A 427 -14.73 -19.81 10.12
C LEU A 427 -15.31 -19.66 11.54
N GLU A 428 -16.44 -20.30 11.82
CA GLU A 428 -16.99 -20.31 13.18
C GLU A 428 -16.10 -21.16 14.09
N PRO A 429 -15.74 -20.68 15.31
CA PRO A 429 -16.35 -19.58 16.08
C PRO A 429 -15.67 -18.21 15.94
N TYR A 430 -14.66 -18.04 15.08
CA TYR A 430 -13.85 -16.82 15.02
C TYR A 430 -14.54 -15.68 14.28
N GLU A 431 -15.11 -15.97 13.10
CA GLU A 431 -15.86 -15.00 12.29
C GLU A 431 -17.19 -15.63 11.84
N ARG A 432 -18.30 -14.94 12.14
CA ARG A 432 -19.66 -15.35 11.74
C ARG A 432 -19.89 -15.06 10.26
N ASP A 433 -20.66 -15.90 9.58
CA ASP A 433 -21.03 -15.74 8.17
C ASP A 433 -19.83 -15.64 7.20
N HIS A 434 -18.69 -16.22 7.60
CA HIS A 434 -17.49 -16.32 6.78
C HIS A 434 -17.18 -17.77 6.44
N ALA A 435 -16.77 -17.99 5.20
CA ALA A 435 -16.26 -19.28 4.74
C ALA A 435 -14.98 -19.07 3.93
N VAL A 436 -14.03 -19.97 4.09
CA VAL A 436 -12.84 -20.06 3.24
C VAL A 436 -13.05 -21.19 2.25
N VAL A 437 -12.83 -20.88 0.97
CA VAL A 437 -12.86 -21.85 -0.12
C VAL A 437 -11.47 -21.97 -0.70
N VAL A 438 -10.97 -23.20 -0.78
CA VAL A 438 -9.69 -23.54 -1.40
C VAL A 438 -9.94 -24.34 -2.66
N GLY A 439 -9.16 -24.07 -3.70
CA GLY A 439 -9.26 -24.83 -4.93
C GLY A 439 -8.04 -24.71 -5.84
N THR A 440 -8.16 -25.37 -6.99
CA THR A 440 -7.12 -25.41 -8.03
C THR A 440 -7.61 -24.69 -9.29
N TYR A 441 -6.75 -23.86 -9.87
CA TYR A 441 -7.01 -23.17 -11.13
C TYR A 441 -6.61 -24.02 -12.33
N ARG A 442 -7.53 -24.22 -13.28
CA ARG A 442 -7.33 -25.06 -14.48
C ARG A 442 -6.63 -26.39 -14.14
N PRO A 443 -7.25 -27.24 -13.29
CA PRO A 443 -6.67 -28.54 -12.98
C PRO A 443 -6.49 -29.34 -14.28
N ALA A 444 -5.36 -30.03 -14.41
CA ALA A 444 -5.14 -30.93 -15.54
C ALA A 444 -6.28 -31.95 -15.61
N SER A 445 -6.77 -32.23 -16.82
CA SER A 445 -7.75 -33.30 -17.01
C SER A 445 -7.13 -34.60 -16.47
N LYS A 446 -7.83 -35.28 -15.56
CA LYS A 446 -7.41 -36.62 -15.13
C LYS A 446 -7.35 -37.48 -16.39
N GLN A 447 -6.16 -37.89 -16.82
CA GLN A 447 -6.04 -38.99 -17.77
C GLN A 447 -6.79 -40.17 -17.15
N LYS A 448 -7.86 -40.62 -17.81
CA LYS A 448 -8.50 -41.88 -17.44
C LYS A 448 -7.41 -42.94 -17.58
N ARG A 449 -6.94 -43.48 -16.46
CA ARG A 449 -6.20 -44.74 -16.46
C ARG A 449 -7.19 -45.77 -16.99
N PHE A 450 -6.97 -46.20 -18.23
CA PHE A 450 -7.70 -47.30 -18.85
C PHE A 450 -7.25 -48.62 -18.24
#